data_AF-A0A395J5N7-F1
#
_entry.id   AF-A0A395J5N7-F1
#
_cell.length_a   1.000
_cell.length_b   1.000
_cell.length_c   1.000
_cell.angle_alpha   90.00
_cell.angle_beta   90.00
_cell.angle_gamma   90.00
#
_symmetry.space_group_name_H-M   'P 1'
#
loop_
_entity.id
_entity.type
_entity.pdbx_description
1 polymer ?
#
loop_
_entity_poly.entity_id
_entity_poly.type
_entity_poly.pdbx_seq_one_letter_code
_entity_poly.pdbx_strand_id
1 'polypeptide(L)'
;MYRHFLYLEFQAIAVAAVFSGRAQLPSEEEEMREEYRLRVKEKGFGRAFHALNEGREPKYVRELVAWINSDAESNGWQKIQGHSEAWFKEDEIKMGKLRERFEKRKQEREEKEAEIPRIYNLRSQGSLPNSSHLFFDGSESHGKLQGQAVA
;
A
#
# COMPACT_ATOMS: atom_id res chain seq x y z
N MET A 1 5.56 19.48 8.87
CA MET A 1 7.03 19.29 8.81
C MET A 1 7.30 18.04 7.97
N TYR A 2 7.96 18.22 6.83
CA TYR A 2 8.00 17.31 5.69
C TYR A 2 8.78 16.00 5.98
N ARG A 3 8.09 14.86 6.03
CA ARG A 3 8.68 13.50 6.20
C ARG A 3 9.17 12.88 4.88
N HIS A 4 8.74 13.43 3.74
CA HIS A 4 8.98 12.81 2.44
C HIS A 4 10.42 12.97 1.92
N PHE A 5 11.26 13.79 2.54
CA PHE A 5 12.59 14.08 2.00
C PHE A 5 13.67 13.05 2.35
N LEU A 6 13.55 12.31 3.46
CA LEU A 6 14.69 11.56 4.01
C LEU A 6 14.99 10.23 3.29
N TYR A 7 14.00 9.40 2.94
CA TYR A 7 14.30 8.16 2.19
C TYR A 7 14.53 8.40 0.70
N LEU A 8 13.96 9.47 0.13
CA LEU A 8 14.16 9.85 -1.28
C LEU A 8 15.63 10.19 -1.56
N GLU A 9 16.34 10.77 -0.58
CA GLU A 9 17.78 11.01 -0.68
C GLU A 9 18.56 9.70 -0.89
N PHE A 10 18.24 8.64 -0.14
CA PHE A 10 18.89 7.34 -0.31
C PHE A 10 18.53 6.68 -1.64
N GLN A 11 17.30 6.86 -2.14
CA GLN A 11 16.93 6.41 -3.47
C GLN A 11 17.71 7.16 -4.56
N ALA A 12 17.86 8.47 -4.43
CA ALA A 12 18.65 9.28 -5.36
C ALA A 12 20.13 8.87 -5.35
N ILE A 13 20.69 8.61 -4.16
CA ILE A 13 22.05 8.09 -4.01
C ILE A 13 22.19 6.73 -4.68
N ALA A 14 21.26 5.80 -4.47
CA ALA A 14 21.28 4.49 -5.11
C ALA A 14 21.26 4.59 -6.64
N VAL A 15 20.36 5.41 -7.17
CA VAL A 15 20.28 5.69 -8.61
C VAL A 15 21.61 6.26 -9.12
N ALA A 16 22.16 7.29 -8.45
CA ALA A 16 23.44 7.88 -8.84
C ALA A 16 24.61 6.90 -8.76
N ALA A 17 24.63 5.99 -7.76
CA ALA A 17 25.64 4.97 -7.62
C ALA A 17 25.61 3.99 -8.80
N VAL A 18 24.43 3.55 -9.22
CA VAL A 18 24.26 2.69 -10.40
C VAL A 18 24.73 3.40 -11.68
N PHE A 19 24.24 4.62 -11.93
CA PHE A 19 24.59 5.35 -13.15
C PHE A 19 26.08 5.76 -13.22
N SER A 20 26.75 5.88 -12.07
CA SER A 20 28.19 6.16 -12.02
C SER A 20 29.06 4.90 -12.00
N GLY A 21 28.46 3.71 -12.06
CA GLY A 21 29.18 2.42 -12.01
C GLY A 21 29.75 2.07 -10.64
N ARG A 22 29.32 2.76 -9.57
CA ARG A 22 29.72 2.48 -8.18
C ARG A 22 28.93 1.35 -7.53
N ALA A 23 27.74 1.06 -8.05
CA ALA A 23 26.93 -0.09 -7.68
C ALA A 23 26.44 -0.79 -8.94
N GLN A 24 26.32 -2.11 -8.92
CA GLN A 24 25.78 -2.89 -10.01
C GLN A 24 24.35 -3.30 -9.70
N LEU A 25 23.48 -3.24 -10.72
CA LEU A 25 22.15 -3.82 -10.60
C LEU A 25 22.28 -5.35 -10.57
N PRO A 26 21.45 -6.03 -9.76
CA PRO A 26 21.30 -7.48 -9.83
C PRO A 26 20.77 -7.92 -11.21
N SER A 27 20.84 -9.22 -11.51
CA SER A 27 20.40 -9.71 -12.82
C SER A 27 18.90 -9.48 -13.01
N GLU A 28 18.50 -9.00 -14.21
CA GLU A 28 17.10 -8.64 -14.44
C GLU A 28 16.19 -9.89 -14.39
N GLU A 29 16.61 -10.96 -15.07
CA GLU A 29 15.79 -12.15 -15.29
C GLU A 29 15.62 -13.00 -14.03
N GLU A 30 16.69 -13.16 -13.23
CA GLU A 30 16.70 -14.09 -12.11
C GLU A 30 16.39 -13.40 -10.78
N GLU A 31 16.96 -12.21 -10.55
CA GLU A 31 16.95 -11.58 -9.23
C GLU A 31 15.90 -10.45 -9.13
N MET A 32 15.94 -9.46 -10.03
CA MET A 32 15.04 -8.31 -9.95
C MET A 32 13.56 -8.70 -10.12
N ARG A 33 13.28 -9.59 -11.07
CA ARG A 33 11.92 -10.09 -11.31
C ARG A 33 11.40 -10.94 -10.17
N GLU A 34 12.25 -11.77 -9.57
CA GLU A 34 11.85 -12.59 -8.42
C GLU A 34 11.60 -11.73 -7.18
N GLU A 35 12.47 -10.75 -6.91
CA GLU A 35 12.25 -9.78 -5.83
C GLU A 35 10.92 -9.04 -6.01
N TYR A 36 10.60 -8.59 -7.22
CA TYR A 36 9.32 -7.97 -7.53
C TYR A 36 8.15 -8.91 -7.23
N ARG A 37 8.21 -10.16 -7.68
CA ARG A 37 7.16 -11.17 -7.43
C ARG A 37 6.95 -11.42 -5.94
N LEU A 38 8.02 -11.56 -5.17
CA LEU A 38 7.96 -11.74 -3.72
C LEU A 38 7.31 -10.52 -3.04
N ARG A 39 7.68 -9.31 -3.45
CA ARG A 39 7.08 -8.07 -2.92
C ARG A 39 5.62 -7.92 -3.27
N VAL A 40 5.21 -8.30 -4.48
CA VAL A 40 3.80 -8.35 -4.89
C VAL A 40 3.03 -9.33 -4.03
N LYS A 41 3.59 -10.51 -3.73
CA LYS A 41 2.97 -11.51 -2.86
C LYS A 41 2.82 -10.99 -1.42
N GLU A 42 3.80 -10.24 -0.91
CA GLU A 42 3.78 -9.70 0.45
C GLU A 42 2.83 -8.49 0.59
N LYS A 43 2.87 -7.55 -0.36
CA LYS A 43 2.21 -6.24 -0.22
C LYS A 43 0.95 -6.08 -1.07
N GLY A 44 0.73 -6.95 -2.05
CA GLY A 44 -0.27 -6.76 -3.10
C GLY A 44 0.14 -5.66 -4.09
N PHE A 45 -0.79 -5.30 -4.98
CA PHE A 45 -0.59 -4.30 -6.02
C PHE A 45 -1.05 -2.89 -5.62
N GLY A 46 -0.68 -1.90 -6.42
CA GLY A 46 -1.18 -0.52 -6.30
C GLY A 46 -0.56 0.27 -5.16
N ARG A 47 -1.34 1.13 -4.50
CA ARG A 47 -0.82 2.09 -3.49
C ARG A 47 -0.12 1.39 -2.32
N ALA A 48 -0.57 0.21 -1.93
CA ALA A 48 0.02 -0.56 -0.83
C ALA A 48 1.43 -1.07 -1.16
N PHE A 49 1.71 -1.37 -2.44
CA PHE A 49 3.01 -1.85 -2.90
C PHE A 49 4.13 -0.85 -2.58
N HIS A 50 3.87 0.44 -2.84
CA HIS A 50 4.81 1.54 -2.63
C HIS A 50 4.83 2.05 -1.18
N ALA A 51 3.95 1.57 -0.31
CA ALA A 51 3.85 2.06 1.04
C ALA A 51 5.04 1.56 1.90
N LEU A 52 5.83 2.51 2.40
CA LEU A 52 6.81 2.31 3.47
C LEU A 52 6.15 2.68 4.82
N ASN A 53 5.20 1.86 5.25
CA ASN A 53 4.49 2.03 6.52
C ASN A 53 5.44 1.86 7.72
N GLU A 54 4.91 2.00 8.94
CA GLU A 54 5.66 1.95 10.20
C GLU A 54 6.80 0.92 10.22
N GLY A 55 8.00 1.38 10.57
CA GLY A 55 9.20 0.56 10.69
C GLY A 55 9.80 0.05 9.37
N ARG A 56 9.15 0.26 8.22
CA ARG A 56 9.66 -0.20 6.93
C ARG A 56 10.66 0.75 6.29
N GLU A 57 10.55 2.05 6.53
CA GLU A 57 11.51 3.05 6.01
C GLU A 57 12.95 2.80 6.50
N PRO A 58 13.22 2.63 7.80
CA PRO A 58 14.59 2.39 8.26
C PRO A 58 15.17 1.06 7.78
N LYS A 59 14.33 0.03 7.62
CA LYS A 59 14.73 -1.25 7.02
C LYS A 59 15.10 -1.06 5.54
N TYR A 60 14.24 -0.37 4.79
CA TYR A 60 14.45 -0.10 3.37
C TYR A 60 15.74 0.69 3.10
N VAL A 61 15.99 1.75 3.88
CA VAL A 61 17.23 2.53 3.77
C VAL A 61 18.45 1.69 4.12
N ARG A 62 18.37 0.84 5.14
CA ARG A 62 19.47 -0.09 5.49
C ARG A 62 19.77 -1.06 4.35
N GLU A 63 18.74 -1.62 3.70
CA GLU A 63 18.90 -2.51 2.56
C GLU A 63 19.56 -1.79 1.37
N LEU A 64 19.12 -0.56 1.04
CA LEU A 64 19.75 0.25 -0.01
C LEU A 64 21.23 0.53 0.28
N VAL A 65 21.55 0.96 1.50
CA VAL A 65 22.93 1.29 1.89
C VAL A 65 23.81 0.05 1.91
N ALA A 66 23.29 -1.09 2.37
CA ALA A 66 24.02 -2.35 2.37
C ALA A 66 24.36 -2.81 0.95
N TRP A 67 23.40 -2.72 0.02
CA TRP A 67 23.62 -3.04 -1.39
C TRP A 67 24.66 -2.13 -2.05
N ILE A 68 24.56 -0.81 -1.88
CA ILE A 68 25.56 0.11 -2.45
C ILE A 68 26.95 -0.15 -1.86
N ASN A 69 27.03 -0.44 -0.56
CA ASN A 69 28.31 -0.64 0.12
C ASN A 69 28.96 -1.99 -0.19
N SER A 70 28.21 -3.02 -0.59
CA SER A 70 28.81 -4.32 -0.98
C SER A 70 29.72 -4.15 -2.19
N ASP A 71 29.31 -3.34 -3.17
CA ASP A 71 30.09 -3.06 -4.36
C ASP A 71 31.22 -2.04 -4.09
N ALA A 72 31.01 -1.14 -3.13
CA ALA A 72 32.03 -0.20 -2.70
C ALA A 72 33.27 -0.89 -2.09
N GLU A 73 33.06 -1.95 -1.30
CA GLU A 73 34.14 -2.75 -0.73
C GLU A 73 35.03 -3.39 -1.79
N SER A 74 34.43 -3.93 -2.86
CA SER A 74 35.16 -4.60 -3.94
C SER A 74 35.97 -3.64 -4.81
N ASN A 75 35.56 -2.36 -4.89
CA ASN A 75 36.14 -1.37 -5.80
C ASN A 75 36.93 -0.26 -5.10
N GLY A 76 37.05 -0.31 -3.76
CA GLY A 76 37.79 0.69 -2.98
C GLY A 76 37.09 2.05 -2.84
N TRP A 77 35.77 2.10 -3.04
CA TRP A 77 34.98 3.32 -2.88
C TRP A 77 34.65 3.59 -1.40
N GLN A 78 34.46 4.87 -1.05
CA GLN A 78 34.03 5.24 0.29
C GLN A 78 32.60 4.76 0.55
N LYS A 79 32.39 4.12 1.71
CA LYS A 79 31.07 3.65 2.15
C LYS A 79 30.14 4.82 2.47
N ILE A 80 28.88 4.62 2.16
CA ILE A 80 27.78 5.52 2.48
C ILE A 80 27.21 5.15 3.85
N GLN A 81 26.87 6.16 4.64
CA GLN A 81 26.18 5.97 5.92
C GLN A 81 24.67 6.10 5.73
N GLY A 82 23.91 5.23 6.39
CA GLY A 82 22.45 5.34 6.47
C GLY A 82 22.01 6.41 7.48
N HIS A 83 20.78 6.26 7.98
CA HIS A 83 20.27 7.13 9.05
C HIS A 83 21.18 7.12 10.29
N SER A 84 21.31 8.28 10.93
CA SER A 84 22.05 8.44 12.17
C SER A 84 21.28 7.90 13.37
N GLU A 85 21.98 7.61 14.46
CA GLU A 85 21.35 7.18 15.72
C GLU A 85 20.34 8.21 16.26
N ALA A 86 20.66 9.50 16.11
CA ALA A 86 19.75 10.59 16.47
C ALA A 86 18.44 10.54 15.68
N TRP A 87 18.53 10.19 14.38
CA TRP A 87 17.34 10.01 13.54
C TRP A 87 16.48 8.85 14.03
N PHE A 88 17.08 7.70 14.37
CA PHE A 88 16.32 6.54 14.87
C PHE A 88 15.56 6.85 16.16
N LYS A 89 16.21 7.57 17.10
CA LYS A 89 15.56 8.02 18.35
C LYS A 89 14.38 8.94 18.07
N GLU A 90 14.52 9.87 17.13
CA GLU A 90 13.45 10.78 16.77
C GLU A 90 12.29 10.06 16.05
N ASP A 91 12.61 9.11 15.17
CA ASP A 91 11.62 8.28 14.47
C ASP A 91 10.80 7.44 15.46
N GLU A 92 11.44 6.80 16.44
CA GLU A 92 10.76 6.02 17.47
C GLU A 92 9.75 6.87 18.26
N ILE A 93 10.16 8.06 18.71
CA ILE A 93 9.28 9.00 19.43
C ILE A 93 8.10 9.43 18.55
N LYS A 94 8.37 9.73 17.26
CA LYS A 94 7.33 10.16 16.32
C LYS A 94 6.34 9.04 16.01
N MET A 95 6.81 7.81 15.82
CA MET A 95 5.96 6.65 15.57
C MET A 95 5.13 6.29 16.81
N GLY A 96 5.70 6.38 18.01
CA GLY A 96 4.95 6.24 19.27
C GLY A 96 3.75 7.20 19.33
N LYS A 97 3.99 8.50 19.10
CA LYS A 97 2.91 9.51 19.06
C LYS A 97 1.89 9.25 17.96
N LEU A 98 2.33 8.73 16.82
CA LEU A 98 1.45 8.41 15.70
C LEU A 98 0.52 7.24 16.03
N ARG A 99 1.05 6.17 16.66
CA ARG A 99 0.28 5.02 17.16
C ARG A 99 -0.78 5.45 18.15
N GLU A 100 -0.41 6.23 19.17
CA GLU A 100 -1.35 6.76 20.16
C GLU A 100 -2.50 7.53 19.49
N ARG A 101 -2.18 8.38 18.51
CA ARG A 101 -3.20 9.13 17.75
C ARG A 101 -4.09 8.21 16.91
N PHE A 102 -3.58 7.10 16.39
CA PHE A 102 -4.38 6.13 15.64
C PHE A 102 -5.32 5.35 16.56
N GLU A 103 -4.83 4.87 17.71
CA GLU A 103 -5.65 4.16 18.69
C GLU A 103 -6.77 5.05 19.24
N LYS A 104 -6.45 6.31 19.60
CA LYS A 104 -7.47 7.25 20.06
C LYS A 104 -8.57 7.47 19.01
N ARG A 105 -8.20 7.63 17.73
CA ARG A 105 -9.19 7.80 16.65
C ARG A 105 -10.01 6.54 16.38
N LYS A 106 -9.45 5.36 16.68
CA LYS A 106 -10.18 4.09 16.58
C LYS A 106 -11.22 3.99 17.70
N GLN A 107 -10.82 4.28 18.94
CA GLN A 107 -11.72 4.33 20.09
C GLN A 107 -12.86 5.33 19.86
N GLU A 108 -12.56 6.56 19.42
CA GLU A 108 -13.58 7.57 19.11
C GLU A 108 -14.56 7.13 18.01
N ARG A 109 -14.14 6.29 17.06
CA ARG A 109 -15.02 5.73 16.02
C ARG A 109 -15.91 4.63 16.59
N GLU A 110 -15.34 3.72 17.37
CA GLU A 110 -16.06 2.63 18.02
C GLU A 110 -17.11 3.16 19.01
N GLU A 111 -16.77 4.19 19.79
CA GLU A 111 -17.71 4.90 20.67
C GLU A 111 -18.86 5.54 19.90
N LYS A 112 -18.57 6.23 18.79
CA LYS A 112 -19.62 6.82 17.92
C LYS A 112 -20.50 5.76 17.25
N GLU A 113 -19.93 4.65 16.82
CA GLU A 113 -20.70 3.53 16.24
C GLU A 113 -21.54 2.81 17.30
N ALA A 114 -21.13 2.81 18.57
CA ALA A 114 -21.93 2.29 19.67
C ALA A 114 -23.04 3.26 20.11
N GLU A 115 -22.79 4.58 20.04
CA GLU A 115 -23.73 5.63 20.42
C GLU A 115 -24.83 5.85 19.36
N ILE A 116 -24.54 5.61 18.08
CA ILE A 116 -25.54 5.62 17.01
C ILE A 116 -26.24 4.24 17.00
N PRO A 117 -27.48 4.08 17.49
CA PRO A 117 -28.20 2.82 17.35
C PRO A 117 -28.26 2.44 15.87
N ARG A 118 -28.06 1.16 15.55
CA ARG A 118 -28.21 0.64 14.19
C ARG A 118 -29.68 0.77 13.76
N ILE A 119 -30.08 1.93 13.25
CA ILE A 119 -31.45 2.21 12.76
C ILE A 119 -31.81 1.30 11.57
N TYR A 120 -30.83 0.63 10.94
CA TYR A 120 -31.02 -0.20 9.75
C TYR A 120 -31.11 -1.72 10.02
N ASN A 121 -31.87 -2.15 11.03
CA ASN A 121 -32.31 -3.54 11.16
C ASN A 121 -33.85 -3.69 11.13
N LEU A 122 -34.54 -2.81 10.38
CA LEU A 122 -35.99 -2.89 10.14
C LEU A 122 -36.37 -3.54 8.80
N ARG A 123 -35.44 -4.16 8.08
CA ARG A 123 -35.72 -4.80 6.78
C ARG A 123 -35.41 -6.30 6.76
N SER A 124 -36.11 -7.08 7.58
CA SER A 124 -36.17 -8.54 7.38
C SER A 124 -37.42 -9.24 7.96
N GLN A 125 -38.46 -8.51 8.36
CA GLN A 125 -39.71 -9.12 8.89
C GLN A 125 -40.94 -8.87 8.01
N GLY A 126 -40.74 -8.66 6.71
CA GLY A 126 -41.82 -8.60 5.74
C GLY A 126 -41.39 -9.32 4.47
N SER A 127 -42.24 -10.22 3.96
CA SER A 127 -42.11 -10.78 2.62
C SER A 127 -41.82 -9.64 1.64
N LEU A 128 -40.77 -9.78 0.83
CA LEU A 128 -40.52 -8.86 -0.26
C LEU A 128 -41.82 -8.79 -1.10
N PRO A 129 -42.37 -7.59 -1.39
CA PRO A 129 -43.41 -7.50 -2.39
C PRO A 129 -42.80 -7.97 -3.71
N ASN A 130 -43.44 -8.93 -4.37
CA ASN A 130 -43.09 -9.37 -5.72
C ASN A 130 -43.17 -8.17 -6.65
N SER A 131 -42.06 -7.46 -6.85
CA SER A 131 -42.01 -6.41 -7.86
C SER A 131 -41.78 -7.09 -9.21
N SER A 132 -42.77 -6.95 -10.09
CA SER A 132 -42.73 -7.38 -11.48
C SER A 132 -41.86 -6.41 -12.29
N HIS A 133 -40.61 -6.21 -11.89
CA HIS A 133 -39.65 -5.46 -12.69
C HIS A 133 -38.89 -6.43 -13.57
N LEU A 134 -39.28 -6.45 -14.84
CA LEU A 134 -38.55 -7.10 -15.92
C LEU A 134 -37.15 -6.50 -15.99
N PHE A 135 -36.13 -7.33 -15.76
CA PHE A 135 -34.76 -6.99 -16.09
C PHE A 135 -34.65 -6.90 -17.61
N PHE A 136 -34.21 -5.74 -18.10
CA PHE A 136 -33.82 -5.57 -19.49
C PHE A 136 -32.44 -6.22 -19.68
N ASP A 137 -32.43 -7.41 -20.29
CA ASP A 137 -31.23 -8.04 -20.80
C ASP A 137 -30.89 -7.43 -22.17
N GLY A 138 -29.73 -6.79 -22.25
CA GLY A 138 -29.22 -6.10 -23.44
C GLY A 138 -28.68 -7.02 -24.53
N SER A 139 -29.21 -8.22 -24.67
CA SER A 139 -28.77 -9.20 -25.67
C SER A 139 -29.94 -9.77 -26.45
N GLU A 140 -30.62 -8.97 -27.28
CA GLU A 140 -31.18 -9.43 -28.55
C GLU A 140 -31.76 -8.27 -29.38
N SER A 141 -31.25 -8.15 -30.60
CA SER A 141 -31.74 -7.24 -31.63
C SER A 141 -33.00 -7.82 -32.30
N HIS A 142 -34.03 -6.97 -32.44
CA HIS A 142 -35.25 -7.12 -33.26
C HIS A 142 -36.33 -8.10 -32.78
N GLY A 143 -37.56 -7.57 -32.55
CA GLY A 143 -38.79 -8.32 -32.82
C GLY A 143 -40.01 -8.04 -31.93
N LYS A 144 -40.92 -7.19 -32.43
CA LYS A 144 -42.38 -7.12 -32.17
C LYS A 144 -42.92 -7.30 -30.73
N LEU A 145 -43.53 -6.21 -30.25
CA LEU A 145 -44.61 -6.26 -29.28
C LEU A 145 -45.80 -7.04 -29.87
N GLN A 146 -46.14 -8.18 -29.29
CA GLN A 146 -47.48 -8.74 -29.36
C GLN A 146 -47.98 -8.94 -27.93
N GLY A 147 -49.02 -8.17 -27.60
CA GLY A 147 -49.86 -8.49 -26.47
C GLY A 147 -50.65 -9.75 -26.79
N GLN A 148 -50.74 -10.65 -25.82
CA GLN A 148 -51.80 -11.64 -25.80
C GLN A 148 -52.31 -11.79 -24.38
N ALA A 149 -53.57 -11.39 -24.22
CA ALA A 149 -54.41 -11.79 -23.11
C ALA A 149 -54.81 -13.26 -23.26
N VAL A 150 -55.53 -13.76 -22.23
CA VAL A 150 -56.32 -14.99 -22.10
C VAL A 150 -55.56 -16.10 -21.35
N ALA A 151 -56.07 -16.68 -20.25
CA ALA A 151 -57.43 -16.74 -19.68
C ALA A 151 -57.48 -16.41 -18.19
#